data_AF-A0A1V5F5U9-F1
#
_entry.id   AF-A0A1V5F5U9-F1
#
_cell.length_a   1.000
_cell.length_b   1.000
_cell.length_c   1.000
_cell.angle_alpha   90.00
_cell.angle_beta   90.00
_cell.angle_gamma   90.00
#
_symmetry.space_group_name_H-M   'P 1'
#
loop_
_entity.id
_entity.type
_entity.pdbx_description
1 polymer ?
#
loop_
_entity_poly.entity_id
_entity_poly.type
_entity_poly.pdbx_seq_one_letter_code
_entity_poly.pdbx_strand_id
1 'polypeptide(L)'
;MIHFKNISALIFDFGGVLINLSRQQCIDSFRSLGVKEVEKYLDDFNQSGFFLQLEQGKISPEQFRNEVRKLSDHTLTDEQIDRAFCSFLLDIPEEKLKLLLELRKKFKIYLLSNTNLIHMTFCRAQHFHYNGYSMDDFFDKCYFSYELGITKPDIRVFNSVIEDIGLPPQQCLFLDDGLQNIEQAQKTGLQTYWVKQQEDLSFLLQPDVFVFD
;
A
#
# COMPACT_ATOMS: atom_id res chain seq x y z
N MET A 1 14.23 -15.30 -17.84
CA MET A 1 14.69 -15.14 -16.45
C MET A 1 14.64 -13.66 -16.12
N ILE A 2 14.17 -13.31 -14.92
CA ILE A 2 14.12 -11.93 -14.44
C ILE A 2 15.49 -11.62 -13.84
N HIS A 3 16.17 -10.59 -14.33
CA HIS A 3 17.46 -10.16 -13.82
C HIS A 3 17.43 -8.67 -13.56
N PHE A 4 17.67 -8.27 -12.30
CA PHE A 4 17.85 -6.89 -11.92
C PHE A 4 19.32 -6.60 -11.68
N LYS A 5 19.77 -5.43 -12.08
CA LYS A 5 21.19 -5.09 -12.07
C LYS A 5 21.49 -4.04 -11.01
N ASN A 6 22.48 -4.30 -10.15
CA ASN A 6 22.99 -3.35 -9.16
C ASN A 6 21.91 -2.73 -8.24
N ILE A 7 20.91 -3.52 -7.84
CA ILE A 7 19.84 -3.07 -6.94
C ILE A 7 20.39 -2.91 -5.52
N SER A 8 20.09 -1.77 -4.90
CA SER A 8 20.42 -1.44 -3.51
C SER A 8 19.18 -1.22 -2.65
N ALA A 9 18.04 -0.88 -3.27
CA ALA A 9 16.78 -0.62 -2.57
C ALA A 9 15.60 -1.33 -3.23
N LEU A 10 14.69 -1.82 -2.40
CA LEU A 10 13.39 -2.39 -2.80
C LEU A 10 12.28 -1.49 -2.26
N ILE A 11 11.35 -1.10 -3.12
CA ILE A 11 10.21 -0.26 -2.79
C ILE A 11 8.95 -1.10 -3.06
N PHE A 12 8.28 -1.52 -1.99
CA PHE A 12 7.07 -2.33 -2.10
C PHE A 12 5.83 -1.44 -2.09
N ASP A 13 4.82 -1.78 -2.87
CA ASP A 13 3.44 -1.42 -2.54
C ASP A 13 2.93 -2.24 -1.34
N PHE A 14 1.85 -1.77 -0.73
CA PHE A 14 1.22 -2.44 0.39
C PHE A 14 0.06 -3.33 -0.04
N GLY A 15 -1.01 -2.73 -0.57
CA GLY A 15 -2.22 -3.43 -0.98
C GLY A 15 -1.95 -4.37 -2.16
N GLY A 16 -2.44 -5.61 -2.12
CA GLY A 16 -2.26 -6.58 -3.21
C GLY A 16 -0.85 -7.18 -3.32
N VAL A 17 0.18 -6.48 -2.85
CA VAL A 17 1.57 -6.93 -2.80
C VAL A 17 1.95 -7.53 -1.45
N LEU A 18 1.70 -6.84 -0.33
CA LEU A 18 2.01 -7.31 1.01
C LEU A 18 0.76 -7.75 1.78
N ILE A 19 -0.26 -6.90 1.83
CA ILE A 19 -1.53 -7.20 2.49
C ILE A 19 -2.57 -7.69 1.49
N ASN A 20 -3.28 -8.75 1.84
CA ASN A 20 -4.42 -9.23 1.07
C ASN A 20 -5.61 -8.30 1.27
N LEU A 21 -6.37 -8.07 0.19
CA LEU A 21 -7.47 -7.12 0.17
C LEU A 21 -8.79 -7.80 -0.23
N SER A 22 -9.90 -7.29 0.31
CA SER A 22 -11.25 -7.71 -0.09
C SER A 22 -12.18 -6.51 -0.23
N ARG A 23 -12.26 -5.98 -1.45
CA ARG A 23 -13.23 -4.93 -1.81
C ARG A 23 -14.67 -5.35 -1.50
N GLN A 24 -15.02 -6.60 -1.82
CA GLN A 24 -16.37 -7.11 -1.61
C GLN A 24 -16.74 -7.14 -0.12
N GLN A 25 -15.82 -7.54 0.76
CA GLN A 25 -16.07 -7.57 2.20
C GLN A 25 -16.29 -6.16 2.78
N CYS A 26 -15.52 -5.18 2.32
CA CYS A 26 -15.70 -3.76 2.66
C CYS A 26 -17.10 -3.27 2.23
N ILE A 27 -17.48 -3.53 0.98
CA ILE A 27 -18.80 -3.16 0.45
C ILE A 27 -19.93 -3.80 1.26
N ASP A 28 -19.85 -5.09 1.53
CA ASP A 28 -20.87 -5.82 2.28
C ASP A 28 -20.96 -5.34 3.73
N SER A 29 -19.82 -5.00 4.35
CA SER A 29 -19.76 -4.43 5.69
C SER A 29 -20.46 -3.08 5.74
N PHE A 30 -20.18 -2.18 4.79
CA PHE A 30 -20.86 -0.90 4.71
C PHE A 30 -22.35 -1.03 4.42
N ARG A 31 -22.75 -1.93 3.52
CA ARG A 31 -24.17 -2.21 3.23
C ARG A 31 -24.91 -2.72 4.47
N SER A 32 -24.27 -3.54 5.30
CA SER A 32 -24.86 -4.02 6.56
C SER A 32 -25.15 -2.89 7.56
N LEU A 33 -24.44 -1.76 7.45
CA LEU A 33 -24.64 -0.54 8.23
C LEU A 33 -25.64 0.44 7.57
N GLY A 34 -26.29 0.05 6.47
CA GLY A 34 -27.21 0.89 5.73
C GLY A 34 -26.54 1.97 4.88
N VAL A 35 -25.21 1.92 4.70
CA VAL A 35 -24.48 2.85 3.82
C VAL A 35 -24.79 2.48 2.36
N LYS A 36 -25.38 3.40 1.63
CA LYS A 36 -25.83 3.20 0.24
C LYS A 36 -24.74 3.63 -0.75
N GLU A 37 -24.69 2.93 -1.88
CA GLU A 37 -23.88 3.30 -3.05
C GLU A 37 -22.37 3.45 -2.79
N VAL A 38 -21.84 2.81 -1.75
CA VAL A 38 -20.41 2.87 -1.39
C VAL A 38 -19.50 2.35 -2.50
N GLU A 39 -20.01 1.40 -3.31
CA GLU A 39 -19.33 0.85 -4.47
C GLU A 39 -18.99 1.87 -5.56
N LYS A 40 -19.65 3.04 -5.57
CA LYS A 40 -19.35 4.14 -6.51
C LYS A 40 -18.04 4.86 -6.16
N TYR A 41 -17.61 4.77 -4.91
CA TYR A 41 -16.41 5.42 -4.41
C TYR A 41 -15.21 4.49 -4.35
N LEU A 42 -15.46 3.20 -4.11
CA LEU A 42 -14.45 2.14 -4.06
C LEU A 42 -14.21 1.57 -5.47
N ASP A 43 -13.13 1.96 -6.13
CA ASP A 43 -12.60 1.25 -7.31
C ASP A 43 -11.37 0.42 -6.91
N ASP A 44 -11.04 -0.61 -7.69
CA ASP A 44 -9.91 -1.51 -7.40
C ASP A 44 -8.56 -0.77 -7.48
N PHE A 45 -8.48 0.33 -8.25
CA PHE A 45 -7.23 1.06 -8.48
C PHE A 45 -7.33 2.57 -8.25
N ASN A 46 -8.52 3.18 -8.32
CA ASN A 46 -8.69 4.62 -8.16
C ASN A 46 -9.94 4.97 -7.37
N GLN A 47 -9.78 5.17 -6.07
CA GLN A 47 -10.84 5.75 -5.24
C GLN A 47 -11.36 7.05 -5.86
N SER A 48 -12.63 7.38 -5.59
CA SER A 48 -13.23 8.64 -6.03
C SER A 48 -13.87 9.41 -4.88
N GLY A 49 -14.14 10.70 -5.11
CA GLY A 49 -14.79 11.55 -4.12
C GLY A 49 -14.01 11.63 -2.80
N PHE A 50 -14.73 11.48 -1.68
CA PHE A 50 -14.16 11.64 -0.35
C PHE A 50 -13.21 10.50 0.06
N PHE A 51 -13.31 9.31 -0.55
CA PHE A 51 -12.33 8.25 -0.34
C PHE A 51 -10.96 8.65 -0.90
N LEU A 52 -10.91 9.16 -2.14
CA LEU A 52 -9.68 9.68 -2.73
C LEU A 52 -9.12 10.88 -1.95
N GLN A 53 -10.01 11.77 -1.49
CA GLN A 53 -9.58 12.91 -0.67
C GLN A 53 -8.93 12.45 0.64
N LEU A 54 -9.44 11.38 1.26
CA LEU A 54 -8.83 10.81 2.46
C LEU A 54 -7.44 10.20 2.14
N GLU A 55 -7.33 9.45 1.04
CA GLU A 55 -6.04 8.89 0.60
C GLU A 55 -5.01 9.96 0.22
N GLN A 56 -5.46 11.13 -0.22
CA GLN A 56 -4.62 12.29 -0.50
C GLN A 56 -4.41 13.18 0.73
N GLY A 57 -4.93 12.82 1.91
CA GLY A 57 -4.82 13.63 3.12
C GLY A 57 -5.54 14.99 3.05
N LYS A 58 -6.43 15.17 2.07
CA LYS A 58 -7.20 16.41 1.86
C LYS A 58 -8.36 16.56 2.84
N ILE A 59 -8.82 15.45 3.41
CA ILE A 59 -9.82 15.43 4.49
C ILE A 59 -9.30 14.60 5.67
N SER A 60 -9.74 14.94 6.87
CA SER A 60 -9.43 14.18 8.08
C SER A 60 -10.28 12.90 8.18
N PRO A 61 -9.89 11.92 9.02
CA PRO A 61 -10.74 10.79 9.35
C PRO A 61 -12.14 11.18 9.85
N GLU A 62 -12.23 12.24 10.66
CA GLU A 62 -13.51 12.76 11.14
C GLU A 62 -14.41 13.24 9.98
N GLN A 63 -13.84 14.01 9.05
CA GLN A 63 -14.56 14.47 7.86
C GLN A 63 -15.01 13.29 6.99
N PHE A 64 -14.13 12.30 6.78
CA PHE A 64 -14.48 11.08 6.05
C PHE A 64 -15.67 10.34 6.69
N ARG A 65 -15.63 10.11 8.01
CA ARG A 65 -16.73 9.45 8.73
C ARG A 65 -18.04 10.25 8.62
N ASN A 66 -17.95 11.58 8.64
CA ASN A 66 -19.11 12.44 8.43
C ASN A 66 -19.69 12.33 7.02
N GLU A 67 -18.88 12.19 5.98
CA GLU A 67 -19.37 11.91 4.62
C GLU A 67 -20.04 10.53 4.55
N VAL A 68 -19.45 9.49 5.17
CA VAL A 68 -20.06 8.15 5.23
C VAL A 68 -21.43 8.19 5.91
N ARG A 69 -21.59 8.95 7.00
CA ARG A 69 -22.88 9.11 7.70
C ARG A 69 -23.97 9.68 6.81
N LYS A 70 -23.63 10.59 5.89
CA LYS A 70 -24.62 11.15 4.95
C LYS A 70 -25.19 10.11 3.99
N LEU A 71 -24.50 8.98 3.82
CA LEU A 71 -24.92 7.89 2.95
C LEU A 71 -25.72 6.80 3.67
N SER A 72 -25.92 6.89 4.98
CA SER A 72 -26.70 5.93 5.77
C SER A 72 -27.93 6.59 6.37
N ASP A 73 -29.03 5.83 6.45
CA ASP A 73 -30.24 6.25 7.16
C ASP A 73 -30.11 6.07 8.69
N HIS A 74 -28.98 5.50 9.15
CA HIS A 74 -28.73 5.18 10.56
C HIS A 74 -27.74 6.15 11.20
N THR A 75 -27.84 6.31 12.52
CA THR A 75 -26.80 7.00 13.29
C THR A 75 -25.63 6.05 13.53
N LEU A 76 -24.56 6.20 12.75
CA LEU A 76 -23.35 5.37 12.83
C LEU A 76 -22.30 5.99 13.76
N THR A 77 -21.73 5.16 14.64
CA THR A 77 -20.54 5.48 15.44
C THR A 77 -19.27 5.50 14.58
N ASP A 78 -18.21 6.16 15.06
CA ASP A 78 -16.90 6.16 14.38
C ASP A 78 -16.36 4.73 14.26
N GLU A 79 -16.48 3.92 15.31
CA GLU A 79 -15.98 2.55 15.37
C GLU A 79 -16.69 1.62 14.38
N GLN A 80 -18.00 1.82 14.15
CA GLN A 80 -18.73 1.06 13.14
C GLN A 80 -18.22 1.36 11.73
N ILE A 81 -17.98 2.64 11.43
CA ILE A 81 -17.47 3.07 10.13
C ILE A 81 -16.04 2.55 9.93
N ASP A 82 -15.17 2.72 10.92
CA ASP A 82 -13.77 2.26 10.84
C ASP A 82 -13.70 0.74 10.69
N ARG A 83 -14.50 -0.03 11.46
CA ARG A 83 -14.55 -1.49 11.31
C ARG A 83 -15.03 -1.92 9.92
N ALA A 84 -16.08 -1.28 9.39
CA ALA A 84 -16.57 -1.59 8.05
C ALA A 84 -15.56 -1.21 6.96
N PHE A 85 -14.85 -0.09 7.13
CA PHE A 85 -13.85 0.36 6.18
C PHE A 85 -12.59 -0.52 6.20
N CYS A 86 -12.16 -0.93 7.40
CA CYS A 86 -10.99 -1.77 7.60
C CYS A 86 -11.23 -3.23 7.25
N SER A 87 -12.48 -3.69 7.04
CA SER A 87 -12.72 -5.04 6.51
C SER A 87 -12.30 -5.19 5.03
N PHE A 88 -11.86 -4.09 4.40
CA PHE A 88 -11.08 -4.14 3.17
C PHE A 88 -9.74 -4.85 3.34
N LEU A 89 -9.16 -4.80 4.54
CA LEU A 89 -7.83 -5.28 4.87
C LEU A 89 -7.97 -6.68 5.51
N LEU A 90 -7.43 -7.71 4.85
CA LEU A 90 -7.55 -9.09 5.33
C LEU A 90 -6.40 -9.44 6.27
N ASP A 91 -5.25 -9.78 5.71
CA ASP A 91 -4.09 -10.27 6.42
C ASP A 91 -2.80 -10.00 5.64
N ILE A 92 -1.69 -9.90 6.36
CA ILE A 92 -0.35 -9.96 5.77
C ILE A 92 0.15 -11.38 6.01
N PRO A 93 0.33 -12.20 4.96
CA PRO A 93 0.87 -13.53 5.13
C PRO A 93 2.24 -13.51 5.82
N GLU A 94 2.44 -14.37 6.82
CA GLU A 94 3.66 -14.38 7.64
C GLU A 94 4.94 -14.56 6.81
N GLU A 95 4.85 -15.30 5.70
CA GLU A 95 5.97 -15.49 4.79
C GLU A 95 6.44 -14.19 4.15
N LYS A 96 5.55 -13.21 3.95
CA LYS A 96 5.93 -11.88 3.43
C LYS A 96 6.64 -11.05 4.49
N LEU A 97 6.19 -11.11 5.75
CA LEU A 97 6.92 -10.46 6.86
C LEU A 97 8.31 -11.07 7.05
N LYS A 98 8.41 -12.40 7.01
CA LYS A 98 9.70 -13.12 7.04
C LYS A 98 10.59 -12.75 5.85
N LEU A 99 10.02 -12.68 4.65
CA LEU A 99 10.74 -12.27 3.44
C LEU A 99 11.34 -10.87 3.60
N LEU A 100 10.57 -9.90 4.11
CA LEU A 100 11.06 -8.54 4.36
C LEU A 100 12.28 -8.56 5.30
N LEU A 101 12.22 -9.30 6.41
CA LEU A 101 13.35 -9.42 7.34
C LEU A 101 14.61 -10.03 6.70
N GLU A 102 14.45 -11.02 5.82
CA GLU A 102 15.58 -11.61 5.09
C GLU A 102 16.16 -10.64 4.05
N LEU A 103 15.32 -9.91 3.32
CA LEU A 103 15.75 -8.94 2.31
C LEU A 103 16.50 -7.75 2.94
N ARG A 104 16.11 -7.31 4.14
CA ARG A 104 16.78 -6.23 4.90
C ARG A 104 18.25 -6.49 5.19
N LYS A 105 18.69 -7.76 5.18
CA LYS A 105 20.10 -8.10 5.36
C LYS A 105 20.99 -7.64 4.20
N LYS A 106 20.38 -7.32 3.04
CA LYS A 106 21.09 -6.96 1.80
C LYS A 106 20.61 -5.65 1.17
N PHE A 107 19.33 -5.32 1.30
CA PHE A 107 18.72 -4.17 0.64
C PHE A 107 18.14 -3.20 1.65
N LYS A 108 18.08 -1.92 1.26
CA LYS A 108 17.19 -0.94 1.88
C LYS A 108 15.76 -1.25 1.48
N ILE A 109 14.84 -1.28 2.44
CA ILE A 109 13.44 -1.66 2.18
C ILE A 109 12.54 -0.46 2.47
N TYR A 110 11.73 -0.10 1.49
CA TYR A 110 10.80 1.01 1.55
C TYR A 110 9.38 0.53 1.24
N LEU A 111 8.40 1.25 1.79
CA LEU A 111 6.99 1.08 1.44
C LEU A 111 6.52 2.35 0.72
N LEU A 112 5.84 2.22 -0.41
CA LEU A 112 5.15 3.31 -1.10
C LEU A 112 3.70 2.92 -1.37
N SER A 113 2.77 3.47 -0.60
CA SER A 113 1.37 3.03 -0.61
C SER A 113 0.39 4.18 -0.77
N ASN A 114 -0.57 3.99 -1.68
CA ASN A 114 -1.83 4.72 -1.63
C ASN A 114 -2.66 4.13 -0.49
N THR A 115 -2.83 4.91 0.56
CA THR A 115 -3.53 4.47 1.78
C THR A 115 -4.02 5.69 2.55
N ASN A 116 -4.60 5.46 3.72
CA ASN A 116 -5.12 6.50 4.60
C ASN A 116 -4.79 6.21 6.07
N LEU A 117 -4.97 7.24 6.90
CA LEU A 117 -4.65 7.16 8.32
C LEU A 117 -5.49 6.11 9.07
N ILE A 118 -6.76 5.88 8.69
CA ILE A 118 -7.64 4.89 9.34
C ILE A 118 -7.07 3.48 9.10
N HIS A 119 -6.82 3.15 7.84
CA HIS A 119 -6.23 1.87 7.43
C HIS A 119 -4.87 1.64 8.06
N MET A 120 -4.00 2.65 8.08
CA MET A 120 -2.65 2.45 8.60
C MET A 120 -2.61 2.36 10.12
N THR A 121 -3.49 3.07 10.83
CA THR A 121 -3.68 2.88 12.27
C THR A 121 -4.13 1.46 12.58
N PHE A 122 -5.09 0.93 11.80
CA PHE A 122 -5.58 -0.43 11.95
C PHE A 122 -4.48 -1.47 11.66
N CYS A 123 -3.79 -1.38 10.53
CA CYS A 123 -2.74 -2.34 10.16
C CYS A 123 -1.57 -2.37 11.16
N ARG A 124 -1.13 -1.20 11.64
CA ARG A 124 -0.07 -1.12 12.66
C ARG A 124 -0.43 -1.88 13.92
N ALA A 125 -1.71 -1.84 14.32
CA ALA A 125 -2.21 -2.50 15.52
C ALA A 125 -2.56 -3.99 15.32
N GLN A 126 -2.91 -4.42 14.10
CA GLN A 126 -3.49 -5.75 13.86
C GLN A 126 -2.64 -6.68 13.00
N HIS A 127 -1.82 -6.16 12.08
CA HIS A 127 -1.18 -6.97 11.03
C HIS A 127 0.34 -6.96 11.04
N PHE A 128 0.98 -5.99 11.71
CA PHE A 128 2.45 -5.88 11.74
C PHE A 128 3.11 -6.50 12.98
N HIS A 129 2.42 -7.38 13.71
CA HIS A 129 2.97 -8.08 14.87
C HIS A 129 3.48 -9.46 14.48
N TYR A 130 4.80 -9.61 14.34
CA TYR A 130 5.43 -10.89 14.02
C TYR A 130 6.71 -11.07 14.83
N ASN A 131 6.78 -12.10 15.67
CA ASN A 131 7.97 -12.42 16.50
C ASN A 131 8.55 -11.22 17.29
N GLY A 132 7.68 -10.31 17.76
CA GLY A 132 8.09 -9.11 18.50
C GLY A 132 8.51 -7.93 17.63
N TYR A 133 8.55 -8.09 16.31
CA TYR A 133 8.71 -6.99 15.36
C TYR A 133 7.41 -6.22 15.18
N SER A 134 7.58 -4.94 14.87
CA SER A 134 6.55 -3.97 14.52
C SER A 134 6.79 -3.43 13.11
N MET A 135 5.86 -2.63 12.58
CA MET A 135 5.96 -2.09 11.21
C MET A 135 7.32 -1.43 10.92
N ASP A 136 7.82 -0.64 11.88
CA ASP A 136 9.04 0.16 11.69
C ASP A 136 10.31 -0.71 11.67
N ASP A 137 10.22 -1.99 12.07
CA ASP A 137 11.32 -2.94 11.97
C ASP A 137 11.47 -3.55 10.56
N PHE A 138 10.42 -3.51 9.74
CA PHE A 138 10.40 -4.09 8.39
C PHE A 138 10.86 -3.10 7.31
N PHE A 139 10.72 -1.80 7.54
CA PHE A 139 10.98 -0.76 6.54
C PHE A 139 11.98 0.26 7.06
N ASP A 140 12.93 0.67 6.22
CA ASP A 140 13.81 1.82 6.50
C ASP A 140 13.00 3.13 6.49
N LYS A 141 11.99 3.24 5.61
CA LYS A 141 11.00 4.32 5.61
C LYS A 141 9.73 3.90 4.89
N CYS A 142 8.60 4.44 5.34
CA CYS A 142 7.31 4.30 4.67
C CYS A 142 6.87 5.65 4.10
N TYR A 143 6.34 5.60 2.87
CA TYR A 143 5.80 6.74 2.14
C TYR A 143 4.30 6.52 1.94
N PHE A 144 3.48 7.26 2.67
CA PHE A 144 2.03 7.16 2.58
C PHE A 144 1.45 8.33 1.80
N SER A 145 0.53 8.04 0.87
CA SER A 145 -0.08 9.07 0.01
C SER A 145 -0.75 10.20 0.81
N TYR A 146 -1.36 9.90 1.96
CA TYR A 146 -2.04 10.91 2.77
C TYR A 146 -1.09 11.86 3.48
N GLU A 147 0.17 11.48 3.66
CA GLU A 147 1.23 12.35 4.19
C GLU A 147 1.89 13.16 3.07
N LEU A 148 2.04 12.55 1.89
CA LEU A 148 2.63 13.20 0.71
C LEU A 148 1.67 14.16 -0.01
N GLY A 149 0.36 14.00 0.18
CA GLY A 149 -0.67 14.77 -0.53
C GLY A 149 -0.91 14.35 -1.98
N ILE A 150 -0.25 13.29 -2.44
CA ILE A 150 -0.26 12.78 -3.82
C ILE A 150 -0.34 11.25 -3.81
N THR A 151 -1.06 10.70 -4.78
CA THR A 151 -1.29 9.25 -4.95
C THR A 151 -0.64 8.75 -6.23
N LYS A 152 -0.16 7.50 -6.22
CA LYS A 152 0.10 6.76 -7.47
C LYS A 152 -1.21 6.70 -8.29
N PRO A 153 -1.17 6.70 -9.64
CA PRO A 153 0.01 6.66 -10.50
C PRO A 153 0.61 8.04 -10.85
N ASP A 154 0.33 9.11 -10.10
CA ASP A 154 0.92 10.43 -10.40
C ASP A 154 2.45 10.37 -10.36
N ILE A 155 3.10 10.68 -11.48
CA ILE A 155 4.56 10.55 -11.63
C ILE A 155 5.36 11.31 -10.56
N ARG A 156 4.78 12.38 -10.01
CA ARG A 156 5.40 13.20 -8.96
C ARG A 156 5.69 12.39 -7.70
N VAL A 157 4.88 11.37 -7.37
CA VAL A 157 5.10 10.56 -6.17
C VAL A 157 6.40 9.76 -6.26
N PHE A 158 6.70 9.19 -7.42
CA PHE A 158 7.94 8.43 -7.64
C PHE A 158 9.16 9.34 -7.59
N ASN A 159 9.08 10.53 -8.20
CA ASN A 159 10.17 11.51 -8.14
C ASN A 159 10.47 11.96 -6.71
N SER A 160 9.44 12.27 -5.91
CA SER A 160 9.62 12.65 -4.50
C SER A 160 10.24 11.53 -3.67
N VAL A 161 9.82 10.28 -3.91
CA VAL A 161 10.38 9.11 -3.23
C VAL A 161 11.85 8.87 -3.63
N ILE A 162 12.18 8.94 -4.92
CA ILE A 162 13.57 8.80 -5.39
C ILE A 162 14.47 9.88 -4.78
N GLU A 163 14.01 11.13 -4.79
CA GLU A 163 14.75 12.26 -4.22
C GLU A 163 15.04 12.05 -2.73
N ASP A 164 14.04 11.62 -1.95
CA ASP A 164 14.19 11.37 -0.52
C ASP A 164 15.06 10.14 -0.21
N ILE A 165 14.96 9.07 -1.01
CA ILE A 165 15.83 7.89 -0.88
C ILE A 165 17.30 8.24 -1.17
N GLY A 166 17.55 9.17 -2.09
CA GLY A 166 18.90 9.64 -2.43
C GLY A 166 19.76 8.63 -3.19
N LEU A 167 19.17 7.57 -3.75
CA LEU A 167 19.84 6.59 -4.61
C LEU A 167 19.53 6.84 -6.09
N PRO A 168 20.43 6.48 -7.02
CA PRO A 168 20.09 6.46 -8.43
C PRO A 168 18.86 5.57 -8.68
N PRO A 169 17.86 6.00 -9.47
CA PRO A 169 16.62 5.25 -9.63
C PRO A 169 16.84 3.85 -10.23
N GLN A 170 17.91 3.66 -11.01
CA GLN A 170 18.28 2.35 -11.57
C GLN A 170 18.73 1.33 -10.51
N GLN A 171 19.10 1.79 -9.30
CA GLN A 171 19.44 0.94 -8.15
C GLN A 171 18.23 0.67 -7.25
N CYS A 172 17.04 1.17 -7.61
CA CYS A 172 15.81 0.99 -6.88
C CYS A 172 14.85 0.12 -7.69
N LEU A 173 14.35 -0.95 -7.08
CA LEU A 173 13.32 -1.82 -7.66
C LEU A 173 11.97 -1.53 -7.00
N PHE A 174 10.99 -1.11 -7.80
CA PHE A 174 9.62 -0.90 -7.36
C PHE A 174 8.72 -2.10 -7.70
N LEU A 175 8.01 -2.62 -6.69
CA LEU A 175 7.13 -3.78 -6.79
C LEU A 175 5.68 -3.37 -6.47
N ASP A 176 4.79 -3.49 -7.44
CA ASP A 176 3.40 -3.00 -7.36
C ASP A 176 2.49 -3.88 -8.21
N ASP A 177 1.23 -4.06 -7.81
CA ASP A 177 0.24 -4.85 -8.57
C ASP A 177 -0.58 -4.02 -9.56
N GLY A 178 -0.51 -2.69 -9.47
CA GLY A 178 -1.12 -1.73 -10.39
C GLY A 178 -0.24 -1.48 -11.62
N LEU A 179 -0.68 -1.96 -12.78
CA LEU A 179 0.06 -1.80 -14.04
C LEU A 179 0.36 -0.32 -14.39
N GLN A 180 -0.59 0.59 -14.13
CA GLN A 180 -0.38 2.02 -14.35
C GLN A 180 0.70 2.61 -13.43
N ASN A 181 0.81 2.11 -12.19
CA ASN A 181 1.86 2.52 -11.25
C ASN A 181 3.23 2.10 -11.79
N ILE A 182 3.32 0.84 -12.27
CA ILE A 182 4.53 0.29 -12.89
C ILE A 182 4.96 1.13 -14.11
N GLU A 183 4.03 1.44 -15.02
CA GLU A 183 4.32 2.23 -16.22
C GLU A 183 4.82 3.65 -15.90
N GLN A 184 4.30 4.28 -14.84
CA GLN A 184 4.73 5.62 -14.44
C GLN A 184 6.06 5.59 -13.68
N ALA A 185 6.29 4.59 -12.83
CA ALA A 185 7.56 4.38 -12.16
C ALA A 185 8.70 4.12 -13.15
N GLN A 186 8.46 3.36 -14.23
CA GLN A 186 9.47 3.13 -15.27
C GLN A 186 9.97 4.43 -15.91
N LYS A 187 9.08 5.42 -16.08
CA LYS A 187 9.43 6.72 -16.69
C LYS A 187 10.41 7.54 -15.84
N THR A 188 10.53 7.25 -14.55
CA THR A 188 11.50 7.92 -13.65
C THR A 188 12.83 7.17 -13.59
N GLY A 189 12.99 6.08 -14.34
CA GLY A 189 14.20 5.27 -14.38
C GLY A 189 14.27 4.18 -13.31
N LEU A 190 13.20 3.96 -12.53
CA LEU A 190 13.10 2.85 -11.59
C LEU A 190 13.14 1.52 -12.35
N GLN A 191 13.83 0.54 -11.77
CA GLN A 191 13.57 -0.85 -12.11
C GLN A 191 12.19 -1.20 -11.54
N THR A 192 11.41 -2.02 -12.24
CA THR A 192 10.04 -2.33 -11.84
C THR A 192 9.73 -3.81 -11.98
N TYR A 193 8.86 -4.31 -11.11
CA TYR A 193 8.29 -5.63 -11.20
C TYR A 193 6.79 -5.57 -10.96
N TRP A 194 6.01 -5.97 -11.96
CA TRP A 194 4.56 -6.07 -11.81
C TRP A 194 4.21 -7.35 -11.04
N VAL A 195 3.74 -7.18 -9.83
CA VAL A 195 3.39 -8.26 -8.90
C VAL A 195 1.96 -8.71 -9.20
N LYS A 196 1.75 -10.03 -9.35
CA LYS A 196 0.39 -10.57 -9.38
C LYS A 196 -0.13 -10.70 -7.96
N GLN A 197 -1.43 -10.50 -7.77
CA GLN A 197 -2.05 -10.72 -6.47
C GLN A 197 -1.75 -12.14 -5.97
N GLN A 198 -1.36 -12.23 -4.70
CA GLN A 198 -0.97 -13.49 -4.02
C GLN A 198 0.27 -14.18 -4.62
N GLU A 199 1.06 -13.48 -5.45
CA GLU A 199 2.33 -14.02 -5.94
C GLU A 199 3.33 -14.27 -4.80
N ASP A 200 4.03 -15.40 -4.87
CA ASP A 200 5.15 -15.68 -3.98
C ASP A 200 6.38 -14.88 -4.43
N LEU A 201 6.80 -13.94 -3.56
CA LEU A 201 7.94 -13.06 -3.79
C LEU A 201 9.27 -13.65 -3.30
N SER A 202 9.30 -14.92 -2.88
CA SER A 202 10.51 -15.61 -2.40
C SER A 202 11.64 -15.66 -3.44
N PHE A 203 11.32 -15.50 -4.73
CA PHE A 203 12.33 -15.37 -5.79
C PHE A 203 13.31 -14.22 -5.53
N LEU A 204 12.91 -13.16 -4.82
CA LEU A 204 13.79 -12.04 -4.44
C LEU A 204 14.94 -12.45 -3.48
N LEU A 205 14.93 -13.66 -2.94
CA LEU A 205 16.05 -14.18 -2.16
C LEU A 205 17.10 -14.90 -3.02
N GLN A 206 16.77 -15.21 -4.26
CA GLN A 206 17.61 -16.01 -5.13
C GLN A 206 18.72 -15.14 -5.74
N PRO A 207 19.98 -15.60 -5.72
CA PRO A 207 21.11 -14.80 -6.16
C PRO A 207 21.12 -14.54 -7.68
N ASP A 208 20.54 -15.43 -8.48
CA ASP A 208 20.43 -15.29 -9.94
C ASP A 208 19.45 -14.19 -10.38
N VAL A 209 18.56 -13.76 -9.49
CA VAL A 209 17.67 -12.62 -9.74
C VAL A 209 18.42 -11.29 -9.75
N PHE A 210 19.56 -11.21 -9.05
CA PHE A 210 20.36 -9.98 -8.96
C PHE A 210 21.74 -10.16 -9.59
N VAL A 211 22.00 -9.37 -10.64
CA VAL A 211 23.31 -9.26 -11.26
C VAL A 211 24.09 -8.16 -10.54
N PHE A 212 25.15 -8.56 -9.87
CA PHE A 212 26.11 -7.67 -9.23
C PHE A 212 27.32 -7.52 -10.17
N ASP A 213 27.63 -6.29 -10.60
CA ASP A 213 28.87 -6.00 -11.33
C ASP A 213 30.10 -5.98 -10.39
#